data_AF-A0A5J4WUM6-F1
#
_entry.id   AF-A0A5J4WUM6-F1
#
_cell.length_a   1.000
_cell.length_b   1.000
_cell.length_c   1.000
_cell.angle_alpha   90.00
_cell.angle_beta   90.00
_cell.angle_gamma   90.00
#
_symmetry.space_group_name_H-M   'P 1'
#
loop_
_entity.id
_entity.type
_entity.pdbx_description
1 polymer ?
#
loop_
_entity_poly.entity_id
_entity_poly.type
_entity_poly.pdbx_seq_one_letter_code
_entity_poly.pdbx_strand_id
1 'polypeptide(L)'
;NKLPSPTAFPPSDQRHLEFIGHAAAIRAKTYQLAVPEALNWKEIAAVATSTPIQPFVPRSDVKVEVETNAVKEEQKKDETDSEEEERHFKEEIARLPSAQDLIKQGLNIIGEDFEKDDDTNHHIDFITSCSNLRAINYGIPPTDRGRIKQISGKIIPAIATTTGLISGLQCMELYKLVSPCEIFKKIDTYRNWFINLAVNIFTYSEPGAPLPLEKGSTYTVWDRVDLIFKQVPTLGELIERLRVEKKWDVSMVSYGVGLLLAQFWPKEKVDERKKQRITSLVEALEQKKLAKGTDVLCFVITADVEGADPDADMDSCPPVFVNFPPLV
;
A
#
# COMPACT_ATOMS: atom_id res chain seq x y z
N ASN A 1 -4.30 -6.83 30.01
CA ASN A 1 -5.41 -7.60 29.42
C ASN A 1 -6.65 -7.47 30.29
N LYS A 2 -7.78 -6.98 29.75
CA LYS A 2 -9.07 -7.03 30.46
C LYS A 2 -9.63 -8.44 30.31
N LEU A 3 -10.16 -9.02 31.41
CA LEU A 3 -10.78 -10.35 31.36
C LEU A 3 -12.14 -10.25 30.65
N PRO A 4 -12.41 -11.08 29.62
CA PRO A 4 -13.70 -11.09 28.97
C PRO A 4 -14.74 -11.85 29.80
N SER A 5 -15.99 -11.41 29.70
CA SER A 5 -17.16 -12.13 30.21
C SER A 5 -18.04 -12.56 29.04
N PRO A 6 -18.55 -13.81 29.02
CA PRO A 6 -19.50 -14.25 28.00
C PRO A 6 -20.81 -13.47 28.14
N THR A 7 -21.41 -13.09 27.03
CA THR A 7 -22.69 -12.37 27.00
C THR A 7 -23.79 -13.31 26.52
N ALA A 8 -24.78 -13.56 27.37
CA ALA A 8 -26.01 -14.24 26.95
C ALA A 8 -26.84 -13.31 26.06
N PHE A 9 -27.55 -13.85 25.07
CA PHE A 9 -28.43 -13.07 24.21
C PHE A 9 -29.69 -12.60 24.98
N PRO A 10 -29.88 -11.28 25.21
CA PRO A 10 -31.09 -10.74 25.80
C PRO A 10 -32.05 -10.29 24.68
N PRO A 11 -33.25 -10.88 24.53
CA PRO A 11 -34.19 -10.50 23.47
C PRO A 11 -34.70 -9.06 23.57
N SER A 12 -34.52 -8.40 24.71
CA SER A 12 -34.88 -7.00 24.95
C SER A 12 -33.76 -6.00 24.68
N ASP A 13 -32.52 -6.46 24.47
CA ASP A 13 -31.39 -5.57 24.23
C ASP A 13 -31.28 -5.24 22.74
N GLN A 14 -31.59 -3.98 22.41
CA GLN A 14 -31.58 -3.47 21.05
C GLN A 14 -30.23 -3.70 20.34
N ARG A 15 -29.09 -3.65 21.05
CA ARG A 15 -27.75 -3.80 20.43
C ARG A 15 -27.53 -5.21 19.89
N HIS A 16 -28.08 -6.20 20.58
CA HIS A 16 -28.03 -7.59 20.13
C HIS A 16 -28.93 -7.80 18.92
N LEU A 17 -30.13 -7.19 18.92
CA LEU A 17 -31.06 -7.25 17.80
C LEU A 17 -30.51 -6.54 16.56
N GLU A 18 -29.87 -5.37 16.73
CA GLU A 18 -29.19 -4.63 15.66
C GLU A 18 -28.09 -5.48 15.03
N PHE A 19 -27.24 -6.14 15.84
CA PHE A 19 -26.22 -7.04 15.31
C PHE A 19 -26.81 -8.15 14.45
N ILE A 20 -27.84 -8.85 14.95
CA ILE A 20 -28.50 -9.94 14.23
C ILE A 20 -29.16 -9.43 12.95
N GLY A 21 -29.94 -8.35 13.07
CA GLY A 21 -30.71 -7.78 11.95
C GLY A 21 -29.82 -7.28 10.83
N HIS A 22 -28.79 -6.49 11.14
CA HIS A 22 -27.87 -5.96 10.14
C HIS A 22 -26.96 -7.05 9.55
N ALA A 23 -26.51 -8.03 10.35
CA ALA A 23 -25.78 -9.18 9.83
C ALA A 23 -26.65 -10.02 8.88
N ALA A 24 -27.91 -10.28 9.23
CA ALA A 24 -28.85 -11.01 8.39
C ALA A 24 -29.16 -10.26 7.09
N ALA A 25 -29.33 -8.94 7.16
CA ALA A 25 -29.55 -8.10 5.98
C ALA A 25 -28.35 -8.13 5.02
N ILE A 26 -27.12 -7.94 5.54
CA ILE A 26 -25.88 -8.06 4.74
C ILE A 26 -25.79 -9.46 4.13
N ARG A 27 -26.02 -10.51 4.91
CA ARG A 27 -25.98 -11.90 4.43
C ARG A 27 -27.04 -12.14 3.34
N ALA A 28 -28.24 -11.61 3.50
CA ALA A 28 -29.31 -11.72 2.51
C ALA A 28 -28.92 -11.03 1.19
N LYS A 29 -28.33 -9.82 1.24
CA LYS A 29 -27.82 -9.13 0.06
C LYS A 29 -26.71 -9.92 -0.65
N THR A 30 -25.78 -10.51 0.11
CA THR A 30 -24.73 -11.36 -0.46
C THR A 30 -25.30 -12.54 -1.28
N TYR A 31 -26.45 -13.07 -0.85
CA TYR A 31 -27.18 -14.15 -1.53
C TYR A 31 -28.26 -13.66 -2.51
N GLN A 32 -28.29 -12.37 -2.83
CA GLN A 32 -29.26 -11.76 -3.75
C GLN A 32 -30.73 -11.93 -3.31
N LEU A 33 -30.97 -11.98 -2.00
CA LEU A 33 -32.30 -12.02 -1.43
C LEU A 33 -32.81 -10.59 -1.17
N ALA A 34 -34.11 -10.38 -1.34
CA ALA A 34 -34.73 -9.09 -1.05
C ALA A 34 -34.65 -8.77 0.45
N VAL A 35 -34.15 -7.58 0.76
CA VAL A 35 -34.09 -7.04 2.12
C VAL A 35 -35.13 -5.93 2.25
N PRO A 36 -36.00 -5.96 3.27
CA PRO A 36 -36.95 -4.87 3.49
C PRO A 36 -36.23 -3.58 3.86
N GLU A 37 -36.80 -2.43 3.46
CA GLU A 37 -36.24 -1.11 3.75
C GLU A 37 -36.11 -0.85 5.26
N ALA A 38 -37.07 -1.35 6.05
CA ALA A 38 -37.05 -1.29 7.51
C ALA A 38 -37.09 -2.70 8.11
N LEU A 39 -36.19 -2.95 9.07
CA LEU A 39 -36.13 -4.21 9.79
C LEU A 39 -37.23 -4.29 10.85
N ASN A 40 -37.91 -5.44 10.92
CA ASN A 40 -38.91 -5.72 11.94
C ASN A 40 -38.26 -6.33 13.18
N TRP A 41 -37.91 -5.49 14.16
CA TRP A 41 -37.23 -5.90 15.39
C TRP A 41 -38.01 -6.93 16.22
N LYS A 42 -39.36 -6.91 16.17
CA LYS A 42 -40.19 -7.88 16.90
C LYS A 42 -40.08 -9.27 16.30
N GLU A 43 -40.11 -9.36 14.97
CA GLU A 43 -39.94 -10.64 14.26
C GLU A 43 -38.52 -11.17 14.45
N ILE A 44 -37.51 -10.31 14.33
CA ILE A 44 -36.11 -10.68 14.57
C ILE A 44 -35.94 -11.24 15.99
N ALA A 45 -36.49 -10.56 17.01
CA ALA A 45 -36.42 -11.04 18.39
C ALA A 45 -37.12 -12.39 18.57
N ALA A 46 -38.28 -12.60 17.94
CA ALA A 46 -39.03 -13.84 18.00
C ALA A 46 -38.26 -15.02 17.37
N VAL A 47 -37.67 -14.81 16.19
CA VAL A 47 -36.85 -15.82 15.50
C VAL A 47 -35.55 -16.10 16.27
N ALA A 48 -34.86 -15.06 16.74
CA ALA A 48 -33.63 -15.21 17.51
C ALA A 48 -33.85 -15.98 18.83
N THR A 49 -34.97 -15.74 19.50
CA THR A 49 -35.32 -16.43 20.75
C THR A 49 -35.71 -17.89 20.53
N SER A 50 -36.34 -18.22 19.41
CA SER A 50 -36.75 -19.60 19.09
C SER A 50 -35.66 -20.44 18.44
N THR A 51 -34.53 -19.83 18.05
CA THR A 51 -33.42 -20.53 17.42
C THR A 51 -32.68 -21.42 18.43
N PRO A 52 -32.55 -22.74 18.18
CA PRO A 52 -31.85 -23.64 19.08
C PRO A 52 -30.34 -23.38 19.04
N ILE A 53 -29.75 -23.07 20.20
CA ILE A 53 -28.31 -22.83 20.36
C ILE A 53 -27.67 -24.07 20.99
N GLN A 54 -26.65 -24.62 20.34
CA GLN A 54 -25.86 -25.72 20.90
C GLN A 54 -25.00 -25.19 22.06
N PRO A 55 -24.94 -25.89 23.21
CA PRO A 55 -24.06 -25.50 24.31
C PRO A 55 -22.59 -25.48 23.88
N PHE A 56 -21.85 -24.47 24.34
CA PHE A 56 -20.41 -24.39 24.09
C PHE A 56 -19.68 -25.47 24.89
N VAL A 57 -18.85 -26.27 24.20
CA VAL A 57 -17.95 -27.26 24.80
C VAL A 57 -16.51 -26.80 24.62
N PRO A 58 -15.76 -26.51 25.69
CA PRO A 58 -14.37 -26.10 25.59
C PRO A 58 -13.51 -27.18 24.94
N ARG A 59 -12.67 -26.77 23.99
CA ARG A 59 -11.68 -27.62 23.33
C ARG A 59 -10.32 -27.45 24.00
N SER A 60 -9.62 -28.57 24.24
CA SER A 60 -8.31 -28.58 24.90
C SER A 60 -7.13 -28.39 23.94
N ASP A 61 -7.37 -28.50 22.63
CA ASP A 61 -6.37 -28.44 21.56
C ASP A 61 -6.25 -27.04 20.93
N VAL A 62 -6.95 -26.04 21.47
CA VAL A 62 -6.90 -24.65 20.97
C VAL A 62 -5.74 -23.90 21.61
N LYS A 63 -4.73 -23.55 20.81
CA LYS A 63 -3.65 -22.63 21.19
C LYS A 63 -4.10 -21.18 21.00
N VAL A 64 -3.84 -20.33 21.99
CA VAL A 64 -4.14 -18.89 21.95
C VAL A 64 -2.83 -18.13 22.06
N GLU A 65 -2.48 -17.36 21.03
CA GLU A 65 -1.30 -16.50 21.05
C GLU A 65 -1.50 -15.34 22.04
N VAL A 66 -0.52 -15.13 22.93
CA VAL A 66 -0.60 -14.10 23.98
C VAL A 66 0.32 -12.91 23.70
N GLU A 67 1.30 -13.04 22.79
CA GLU A 67 2.25 -12.00 22.44
C GLU A 67 2.38 -11.79 20.92
N THR A 68 2.37 -10.53 20.48
CA THR A 68 2.49 -10.16 19.06
C THR A 68 3.87 -10.43 18.44
N ASN A 69 4.89 -10.73 19.26
CA ASN A 69 6.26 -11.00 18.81
C ASN A 69 6.60 -12.50 18.70
N ALA A 70 5.70 -13.40 19.12
CA ALA A 70 5.93 -14.85 19.14
C ALA A 70 5.98 -15.50 17.74
N VAL A 71 5.72 -14.74 16.67
CA VAL A 71 5.74 -15.20 15.28
C VAL A 71 7.12 -15.72 14.83
N LYS A 72 8.20 -15.50 15.61
CA LYS A 72 9.56 -15.93 15.22
C LYS A 72 10.01 -17.29 15.76
N GLU A 73 9.32 -17.91 16.73
CA GLU A 73 9.83 -19.14 17.38
C GLU A 73 9.10 -20.44 16.98
N GLU A 74 7.94 -20.38 16.32
CA GLU A 74 7.18 -21.58 15.93
C GLU A 74 7.53 -22.17 14.54
N GLN A 75 8.60 -21.70 13.88
CA GLN A 75 9.14 -22.35 12.67
C GLN A 75 9.93 -23.65 12.95
N LYS A 76 9.63 -24.35 14.04
CA LYS A 76 9.95 -25.78 14.21
C LYS A 76 8.63 -26.55 14.28
N LYS A 77 7.93 -26.67 13.16
CA LYS A 77 6.90 -27.71 13.00
C LYS A 77 7.62 -29.07 12.96
N ASP A 78 7.22 -29.97 13.84
CA ASP A 78 7.49 -31.40 13.71
C ASP A 78 6.91 -31.89 12.37
N GLU A 79 7.71 -32.60 11.56
CA GLU A 79 7.31 -33.06 10.21
C GLU A 79 6.03 -33.92 10.23
N THR A 80 5.75 -34.62 11.32
CA THR A 80 4.54 -35.45 11.51
C THR A 80 3.22 -34.66 11.63
N ASP A 81 3.24 -33.41 12.11
CA ASP A 81 2.02 -32.58 12.26
C ASP A 81 1.54 -32.07 10.89
N SER A 82 2.47 -31.92 9.94
CA SER A 82 2.16 -31.45 8.58
C SER A 82 1.39 -32.46 7.73
N GLU A 83 1.65 -33.76 7.88
CA GLU A 83 0.95 -34.81 7.12
C GLU A 83 -0.50 -35.02 7.60
N GLU A 84 -0.75 -34.91 8.91
CA GLU A 84 -2.09 -34.98 9.48
C GLU A 84 -2.94 -33.76 9.13
N GLU A 85 -2.37 -32.56 9.22
CA GLU A 85 -3.00 -31.34 8.73
C GLU A 85 -3.33 -31.44 7.23
N GLU A 86 -2.40 -31.89 6.40
CA GLU A 86 -2.62 -32.03 4.96
C GLU A 86 -3.72 -33.06 4.64
N ARG A 87 -3.77 -34.19 5.37
CA ARG A 87 -4.87 -35.16 5.26
C ARG A 87 -6.21 -34.53 5.63
N HIS A 88 -6.27 -33.82 6.76
CA HIS A 88 -7.49 -33.14 7.20
C HIS A 88 -7.95 -32.09 6.17
N PHE A 89 -7.04 -31.29 5.61
CA PHE A 89 -7.36 -30.35 4.54
C PHE A 89 -7.91 -31.04 3.28
N LYS A 90 -7.32 -32.17 2.86
CA LYS A 90 -7.81 -32.94 1.72
C LYS A 90 -9.20 -33.52 1.96
N GLU A 91 -9.47 -34.01 3.17
CA GLU A 91 -10.80 -34.51 3.55
C GLU A 91 -11.85 -33.42 3.54
N GLU A 92 -11.54 -32.23 4.06
CA GLU A 92 -12.45 -31.08 4.03
C GLU A 92 -12.71 -30.60 2.60
N ILE A 93 -11.68 -30.53 1.74
CA ILE A 93 -11.84 -30.20 0.32
C ILE A 93 -12.73 -31.24 -0.38
N ALA A 94 -12.57 -32.53 -0.06
CA ALA A 94 -13.38 -33.60 -0.64
C ALA A 94 -14.86 -33.54 -0.22
N ARG A 95 -15.17 -32.90 0.93
CA ARG A 95 -16.56 -32.66 1.38
C ARG A 95 -17.21 -31.46 0.69
N LEU A 96 -16.43 -30.57 0.08
CA LEU A 96 -16.98 -29.40 -0.59
C LEU A 96 -17.73 -29.80 -1.87
N PRO A 97 -18.96 -29.28 -2.09
CA PRO A 97 -19.66 -29.50 -3.33
C PRO A 97 -18.92 -28.85 -4.50
N SER A 98 -19.07 -29.44 -5.70
CA SER A 98 -18.50 -28.88 -6.93
C SER A 98 -19.08 -27.49 -7.22
N ALA A 99 -18.21 -26.52 -7.52
CA ALA A 99 -18.62 -25.18 -7.90
C ALA A 99 -19.57 -25.18 -9.12
N GLN A 100 -19.37 -26.09 -10.08
CA GLN A 100 -20.26 -26.21 -11.24
C GLN A 100 -21.66 -26.66 -10.85
N ASP A 101 -21.78 -27.55 -9.86
CA ASP A 101 -23.08 -28.05 -9.41
C ASP A 101 -23.82 -26.98 -8.61
N LEU A 102 -23.10 -26.20 -7.79
CA LEU A 102 -23.66 -25.03 -7.10
C LEU A 102 -24.15 -23.97 -8.08
N ILE A 103 -23.39 -23.66 -9.12
CA ILE A 103 -23.80 -22.71 -10.18
C ILE A 103 -25.04 -23.22 -10.92
N LYS A 104 -25.10 -24.51 -11.25
CA LYS A 104 -26.30 -25.13 -11.87
C LYS A 104 -27.53 -25.08 -10.96
N GLN A 105 -27.34 -25.15 -9.64
CA GLN A 105 -28.39 -24.96 -8.65
C GLN A 105 -28.82 -23.49 -8.51
N GLY A 106 -28.20 -22.57 -9.24
CA GLY A 106 -28.53 -21.15 -9.24
C GLY A 106 -27.87 -20.35 -8.12
N LEU A 107 -26.88 -20.91 -7.43
CA LEU A 107 -26.15 -20.19 -6.39
C LEU A 107 -25.34 -19.05 -7.02
N ASN A 108 -25.68 -17.82 -6.66
CA ASN A 108 -24.93 -16.62 -7.01
C ASN A 108 -24.64 -15.83 -5.73
N ILE A 109 -23.36 -15.69 -5.39
CA ILE A 109 -22.91 -15.00 -4.19
C ILE A 109 -22.09 -13.80 -4.64
N ILE A 110 -22.49 -12.60 -4.23
CA ILE A 110 -21.76 -11.36 -4.53
C ILE A 110 -21.30 -10.78 -3.19
N GLY A 111 -19.99 -10.54 -3.06
CA GLY A 111 -19.45 -9.87 -1.87
C GLY A 111 -19.97 -8.44 -1.76
N GLU A 112 -20.26 -7.98 -0.55
CA GLU A 112 -20.60 -6.59 -0.32
C GLU A 112 -19.34 -5.72 -0.35
N ASP A 113 -19.41 -4.60 -1.07
CA ASP A 113 -18.37 -3.57 -1.06
C ASP A 113 -18.66 -2.58 0.07
N PHE A 114 -17.70 -2.41 0.98
CA PHE A 114 -17.87 -1.52 2.12
C PHE A 114 -18.03 -0.06 1.68
N GLU A 115 -19.25 0.46 1.82
CA GLU A 115 -19.58 1.87 1.72
C GLU A 115 -19.96 2.43 3.10
N LYS A 116 -19.32 3.52 3.51
CA LYS A 116 -19.52 4.18 4.81
C LYS A 116 -20.50 5.33 4.74
N ASP A 117 -20.67 5.94 3.56
CA ASP A 117 -21.45 7.16 3.34
C ASP A 117 -22.91 6.89 2.96
N ASP A 118 -23.25 5.64 2.66
CA ASP A 118 -24.64 5.17 2.53
C ASP A 118 -25.15 4.62 3.86
N ASP A 119 -26.05 5.37 4.51
CA ASP A 119 -26.64 4.98 5.80
C ASP A 119 -27.74 3.91 5.68
N THR A 120 -28.11 3.49 4.46
CA THR A 120 -29.14 2.47 4.21
C THR A 120 -28.57 1.06 3.98
N ASN A 121 -27.26 0.94 3.80
CA ASN A 121 -26.63 -0.33 3.42
C ASN A 121 -26.40 -1.32 4.58
N HIS A 122 -26.59 -0.88 5.83
CA HIS A 122 -26.35 -1.62 7.08
C HIS A 122 -24.88 -1.87 7.46
N HIS A 123 -23.90 -1.39 6.71
CA HIS A 123 -22.48 -1.64 6.97
C HIS A 123 -22.04 -1.02 8.30
N ILE A 124 -22.29 0.27 8.46
CA ILE A 124 -21.90 1.00 9.68
C ILE A 124 -22.71 0.50 10.88
N ASP A 125 -23.97 0.13 10.71
CA ASP A 125 -24.82 -0.35 11.79
C ASP A 125 -24.38 -1.74 12.28
N PHE A 126 -23.99 -2.63 11.36
CA PHE A 126 -23.37 -3.91 11.68
C PHE A 126 -22.04 -3.72 12.42
N ILE A 127 -21.14 -2.86 11.94
CA ILE A 127 -19.86 -2.60 12.60
C ILE A 127 -20.08 -1.99 13.99
N THR A 128 -21.06 -1.09 14.11
CA THR A 128 -21.41 -0.41 15.37
C THR A 128 -21.86 -1.41 16.42
N SER A 129 -22.87 -2.21 16.10
CA SER A 129 -23.40 -3.23 16.99
C SER A 129 -22.36 -4.30 17.33
N CYS A 130 -21.62 -4.82 16.33
CA CYS A 130 -20.56 -5.82 16.53
C CYS A 130 -19.45 -5.32 17.46
N SER A 131 -18.92 -4.12 17.20
CA SER A 131 -17.87 -3.49 18.00
C SER A 131 -18.34 -3.26 19.44
N ASN A 132 -19.57 -2.75 19.62
CA ASN A 132 -20.13 -2.47 20.94
C ASN A 132 -20.40 -3.75 21.74
N LEU A 133 -20.87 -4.83 21.11
CA LEU A 133 -21.03 -6.13 21.78
C LEU A 133 -19.68 -6.66 22.27
N ARG A 134 -18.65 -6.61 21.42
CA ARG A 134 -17.29 -6.97 21.82
C ARG A 134 -16.76 -6.07 22.93
N ALA A 135 -17.02 -4.76 22.88
CA ALA A 135 -16.62 -3.83 23.93
C ALA A 135 -17.22 -4.23 25.28
N ILE A 136 -18.51 -4.60 25.32
CA ILE A 136 -19.19 -5.07 26.53
C ILE A 136 -18.55 -6.33 27.10
N ASN A 137 -18.13 -7.29 26.26
CA ASN A 137 -17.43 -8.49 26.74
C ASN A 137 -16.21 -8.14 27.58
N TYR A 138 -15.49 -7.07 27.26
CA TYR A 138 -14.27 -6.65 27.96
C TYR A 138 -14.48 -5.48 28.93
N GLY A 139 -15.72 -5.10 29.26
CA GLY A 139 -15.98 -3.92 30.09
C GLY A 139 -15.40 -2.64 29.50
N ILE A 140 -15.47 -2.49 28.18
CA ILE A 140 -15.13 -1.27 27.45
C ILE A 140 -16.45 -0.52 27.16
N PRO A 141 -16.52 0.80 27.42
CA PRO A 141 -17.71 1.57 27.11
C PRO A 141 -18.08 1.51 25.62
N PRO A 142 -19.35 1.26 25.27
CA PRO A 142 -19.84 1.36 23.90
C PRO A 142 -19.59 2.75 23.31
N THR A 143 -19.41 2.80 22.00
CA THR A 143 -19.18 4.03 21.23
C THR A 143 -20.33 4.25 20.26
N ASP A 144 -20.67 5.52 19.99
CA ASP A 144 -21.75 5.87 19.08
C ASP A 144 -21.42 5.54 17.61
N ARG A 145 -22.48 5.44 16.80
CA ARG A 145 -22.41 5.15 15.38
C ARG A 145 -21.50 6.13 14.62
N GLY A 146 -21.56 7.42 14.94
CA GLY A 146 -20.80 8.46 14.23
C GLY A 146 -19.30 8.32 14.48
N ARG A 147 -18.90 8.10 15.72
CA ARG A 147 -17.51 7.83 16.08
C ARG A 147 -17.01 6.50 15.49
N ILE A 148 -17.85 5.47 15.45
CA ILE A 148 -17.50 4.20 14.80
C ILE A 148 -17.33 4.41 13.29
N LYS A 149 -18.25 5.11 12.61
CA LYS A 149 -18.14 5.49 11.18
C LYS A 149 -16.85 6.26 10.89
N GLN A 150 -16.48 7.19 11.78
CA GLN A 150 -15.22 7.92 11.66
C GLN A 150 -13.99 7.00 11.69
N ILE A 151 -13.97 6.03 12.62
CA ILE A 151 -12.84 5.11 12.81
C ILE A 151 -12.80 4.05 11.70
N SER A 152 -13.90 3.33 11.47
CA SER A 152 -13.98 2.24 10.49
C SER A 152 -13.84 2.74 9.06
N GLY A 153 -14.42 3.91 8.78
CA GLY A 153 -14.33 4.59 7.49
C GLY A 153 -13.03 5.36 7.24
N LYS A 154 -12.10 5.38 8.22
CA LYS A 154 -10.84 6.15 8.17
C LYS A 154 -11.07 7.61 7.74
N ILE A 155 -12.12 8.25 8.27
CA ILE A 155 -12.51 9.60 7.87
C ILE A 155 -11.46 10.60 8.36
N ILE A 156 -10.86 11.32 7.41
CA ILE A 156 -9.97 12.45 7.68
C ILE A 156 -10.85 13.68 7.92
N PRO A 157 -10.88 14.27 9.13
CA PRO A 157 -11.65 15.47 9.38
C PRO A 157 -11.16 16.62 8.51
N ALA A 158 -12.09 17.31 7.85
CA ALA A 158 -11.80 18.46 7.00
C ALA A 158 -12.87 19.54 7.19
N ILE A 159 -12.45 20.80 7.12
CA ILE A 159 -13.34 21.96 7.20
C ILE A 159 -12.86 23.03 6.21
N ALA A 160 -13.81 23.70 5.56
CA ALA A 160 -13.53 24.68 4.51
C ALA A 160 -12.60 25.82 4.95
N THR A 161 -12.60 26.19 6.23
CA THR A 161 -11.72 27.24 6.77
C THR A 161 -10.24 26.90 6.64
N THR A 162 -9.84 25.65 6.96
CA THR A 162 -8.45 25.21 6.80
C THR A 162 -8.09 25.10 5.33
N THR A 163 -8.98 24.53 4.51
CA THR A 163 -8.77 24.42 3.05
C THR A 163 -8.58 25.78 2.40
N GLY A 164 -9.49 26.73 2.63
CA GLY A 164 -9.43 28.07 2.05
C GLY A 164 -8.18 28.83 2.46
N LEU A 165 -7.76 28.70 3.73
CA LEU A 165 -6.54 29.31 4.21
C LEU A 165 -5.30 28.74 3.53
N ILE A 166 -5.16 27.41 3.50
CA ILE A 166 -4.01 26.74 2.89
C ILE A 166 -3.94 27.03 1.39
N SER A 167 -5.07 27.01 0.68
CA SER A 167 -5.13 27.40 -0.73
C SER A 167 -4.70 28.84 -0.97
N GLY A 168 -5.09 29.78 -0.09
CA GLY A 168 -4.64 31.16 -0.17
C GLY A 168 -3.11 31.28 -0.06
N LEU A 169 -2.50 30.57 0.90
CA LEU A 169 -1.04 30.54 1.07
C LEU A 169 -0.33 29.88 -0.11
N GLN A 170 -0.88 28.79 -0.65
CA GLN A 170 -0.36 28.15 -1.87
C GLN A 170 -0.36 29.12 -3.06
N CYS A 171 -1.41 29.91 -3.24
CA CYS A 171 -1.46 30.94 -4.28
C CYS A 171 -0.39 32.02 -4.09
N MET A 172 -0.05 32.37 -2.85
CA MET A 172 1.06 33.31 -2.56
C MET A 172 2.42 32.72 -2.95
N GLU A 173 2.68 31.44 -2.68
CA GLU A 173 3.92 30.78 -3.11
C GLU A 173 3.96 30.58 -4.65
N LEU A 174 2.80 30.31 -5.27
CA LEU A 174 2.67 30.23 -6.73
C LEU A 174 3.04 31.55 -7.41
N TYR A 175 2.64 32.70 -6.84
CA TYR A 175 3.01 34.01 -7.35
C TYR A 175 4.54 34.18 -7.41
N LYS A 176 5.27 33.68 -6.41
CA LYS A 176 6.74 33.73 -6.38
C LYS A 176 7.34 32.87 -7.49
N LEU A 177 6.80 31.67 -7.72
CA LEU A 177 7.28 30.73 -8.75
C LEU A 177 7.16 31.28 -10.17
N VAL A 178 6.05 31.93 -10.49
CA VAL A 178 5.77 32.41 -11.86
C VAL A 178 6.29 33.82 -12.12
N SER A 179 6.69 34.53 -11.08
CA SER A 179 7.16 35.91 -11.20
C SER A 179 8.55 35.95 -11.84
N PRO A 180 8.77 36.85 -12.82
CA PRO A 180 10.10 37.06 -13.41
C PRO A 180 11.07 37.78 -12.47
N CYS A 181 10.64 38.17 -11.27
CA CYS A 181 11.46 38.91 -10.33
C CYS A 181 12.59 38.05 -9.77
N GLU A 182 13.83 38.49 -9.95
CA GLU A 182 15.05 37.78 -9.49
C GLU A 182 15.06 37.49 -7.99
N ILE A 183 14.38 38.30 -7.17
CA ILE A 183 14.28 38.07 -5.72
C ILE A 183 13.63 36.71 -5.43
N PHE A 184 12.60 36.32 -6.19
CA PHE A 184 11.87 35.07 -5.98
C PHE A 184 12.58 33.83 -6.55
N LYS A 185 13.77 33.99 -7.13
CA LYS A 185 14.63 32.84 -7.47
C LYS A 185 15.40 32.30 -6.26
N LYS A 186 15.45 33.04 -5.15
CA LYS A 186 16.16 32.61 -3.94
C LYS A 186 15.25 31.78 -3.06
N ILE A 187 15.78 30.64 -2.58
CA ILE A 187 15.04 29.68 -1.75
C ILE A 187 14.55 30.28 -0.42
N ASP A 188 15.31 31.22 0.13
CA ASP A 188 15.01 31.97 1.36
C ASP A 188 13.80 32.91 1.24
N THR A 189 13.19 33.03 0.06
CA THR A 189 11.92 33.76 -0.15
C THR A 189 10.69 32.87 -0.06
N TYR A 190 10.86 31.55 -0.14
CA TYR A 190 9.77 30.57 -0.05
C TYR A 190 9.46 30.21 1.40
N ARG A 191 8.22 29.82 1.67
CA ARG A 191 7.75 29.51 3.02
C ARG A 191 6.96 28.21 3.04
N ASN A 192 7.40 27.27 3.87
CA ASN A 192 6.61 26.11 4.27
C ASN A 192 5.74 26.53 5.45
N TRP A 193 4.41 26.52 5.30
CA TRP A 193 3.48 26.94 6.33
C TRP A 193 2.96 25.75 7.16
N PHE A 194 2.98 25.91 8.48
CA PHE A 194 2.47 24.95 9.46
C PHE A 194 1.46 25.66 10.35
N ILE A 195 0.19 25.24 10.26
CA ILE A 195 -0.93 26.00 10.81
C ILE A 195 -1.84 25.08 11.61
N ASN A 196 -2.22 25.55 12.80
CA ASN A 196 -3.25 24.93 13.62
C ASN A 196 -4.25 26.00 14.07
N LEU A 197 -5.38 26.05 13.36
CA LEU A 197 -6.46 27.02 13.61
C LEU A 197 -7.18 26.80 14.95
N ALA A 198 -7.15 25.58 15.51
CA ALA A 198 -7.81 25.30 16.79
C ALA A 198 -7.16 26.06 17.96
N VAL A 199 -5.87 26.40 17.83
CA VAL A 199 -5.08 27.12 18.83
C VAL A 199 -4.47 28.41 18.28
N ASN A 200 -4.90 28.85 17.09
CA ASN A 200 -4.38 30.04 16.40
C ASN A 200 -2.85 30.05 16.20
N ILE A 201 -2.25 28.90 15.93
CA ILE A 201 -0.81 28.80 15.64
C ILE A 201 -0.58 28.93 14.15
N PHE A 202 0.27 29.89 13.77
CA PHE A 202 0.73 30.14 12.42
C PHE A 202 2.25 30.20 12.44
N THR A 203 2.90 29.15 11.95
CA THR A 203 4.35 29.05 11.92
C THR A 203 4.79 28.73 10.50
N TYR A 204 6.01 29.13 10.16
CA TYR A 204 6.60 28.78 8.89
C TYR A 204 8.07 28.43 9.05
N SER A 205 8.60 27.69 8.09
CA SER A 205 10.04 27.51 7.92
C SER A 205 10.43 27.86 6.49
N GLU A 206 11.71 28.15 6.30
CA GLU A 206 12.29 28.14 4.95
C GLU A 206 12.41 26.69 4.47
N PRO A 207 12.24 26.43 3.16
CA PRO A 207 12.59 25.14 2.58
C PRO A 207 14.07 24.84 2.76
N GLY A 208 14.39 23.59 3.09
CA GLY A 208 15.78 23.14 3.17
C GLY A 208 16.44 23.11 1.79
N ALA A 209 17.76 23.33 1.76
CA ALA A 209 18.57 23.06 0.59
C ALA A 209 18.45 21.57 0.21
N PRO A 210 18.55 21.22 -1.08
CA PRO A 210 18.48 19.83 -1.51
C PRO A 210 19.62 19.02 -0.87
N LEU A 211 19.26 17.89 -0.29
CA LEU A 211 20.25 16.98 0.30
C LEU A 211 21.04 16.27 -0.80
N PRO A 212 22.33 16.00 -0.57
CA PRO A 212 23.09 15.06 -1.38
C PRO A 212 22.39 13.70 -1.48
N LEU A 213 22.50 13.04 -2.62
CA LEU A 213 21.97 11.69 -2.83
C LEU A 213 22.53 10.71 -1.82
N GLU A 214 23.83 10.82 -1.55
CA GLU A 214 24.57 10.06 -0.55
C GLU A 214 25.57 10.97 0.17
N LYS A 215 26.05 10.53 1.34
CA LYS A 215 27.02 11.31 2.13
C LYS A 215 28.31 11.47 1.32
N GLY A 216 28.71 12.72 1.06
CA GLY A 216 29.91 13.04 0.27
C GLY A 216 29.62 13.33 -1.21
N SER A 217 28.41 13.04 -1.70
CA SER A 217 28.02 13.33 -3.08
C SER A 217 27.84 14.83 -3.34
N THR A 218 28.24 15.28 -4.52
CA THR A 218 27.89 16.63 -5.03
C THR A 218 26.53 16.67 -5.71
N TYR A 219 25.95 15.50 -5.99
CA TYR A 219 24.66 15.36 -6.66
C TYR A 219 23.53 15.30 -5.66
N THR A 220 22.39 15.83 -6.05
CA THR A 220 21.15 15.92 -5.27
C THR A 220 20.00 15.23 -5.99
N VAL A 221 18.83 15.18 -5.36
CA VAL A 221 17.59 14.64 -5.96
C VAL A 221 17.15 15.36 -7.26
N TRP A 222 17.69 16.55 -7.54
CA TRP A 222 17.37 17.31 -8.75
C TRP A 222 18.32 17.02 -9.91
N ASP A 223 19.47 16.40 -9.64
CA ASP A 223 20.47 16.12 -10.64
C ASP A 223 20.12 14.87 -11.42
N ARG A 224 20.27 14.96 -12.74
CA ARG A 224 20.11 13.84 -13.67
C ARG A 224 20.98 14.06 -14.89
N VAL A 225 21.34 12.97 -15.57
CA VAL A 225 22.05 13.04 -16.85
C VAL A 225 21.09 12.66 -17.96
N ASP A 226 20.75 13.63 -18.80
CA ASP A 226 19.98 13.38 -20.02
C ASP A 226 20.93 13.15 -21.20
N LEU A 227 20.89 11.95 -21.79
CA LEU A 227 21.60 11.61 -23.02
C LEU A 227 20.59 11.38 -24.14
N ILE A 228 20.84 11.98 -25.31
CA ILE A 228 19.97 11.85 -26.48
C ILE A 228 20.70 11.08 -27.57
N PHE A 229 20.14 9.94 -27.98
CA PHE A 229 20.65 9.10 -29.04
C PHE A 229 19.72 9.13 -30.25
N LYS A 230 20.31 9.11 -31.46
CA LYS A 230 19.55 9.07 -32.73
C LYS A 230 18.87 7.73 -33.00
N GLN A 231 19.29 6.69 -32.30
CA GLN A 231 18.82 5.31 -32.39
C GLN A 231 19.04 4.63 -31.04
N VAL A 232 18.37 3.52 -30.78
CA VAL A 232 18.58 2.76 -29.53
C VAL A 232 20.05 2.35 -29.42
N PRO A 233 20.81 2.84 -28.42
CA PRO A 233 22.21 2.52 -28.29
C PRO A 233 22.42 1.10 -27.76
N THR A 234 23.61 0.58 -28.03
CA THR A 234 24.18 -0.55 -27.29
C THR A 234 24.64 -0.09 -25.91
N LEU A 235 24.75 -1.04 -24.98
CA LEU A 235 25.29 -0.76 -23.65
C LEU A 235 26.74 -0.23 -23.74
N GLY A 236 27.54 -0.72 -24.69
CA GLY A 236 28.88 -0.22 -24.94
C GLY A 236 28.91 1.24 -25.38
N GLU A 237 28.01 1.64 -26.30
CA GLU A 237 27.88 3.04 -26.74
C GLU A 237 27.46 3.97 -25.60
N LEU A 238 26.55 3.52 -24.72
CA LEU A 238 26.16 4.28 -23.52
C LEU A 238 27.36 4.52 -22.59
N ILE A 239 28.12 3.46 -22.27
CA ILE A 239 29.29 3.54 -21.39
C ILE A 239 30.37 4.43 -21.99
N GLU A 240 30.65 4.30 -23.28
CA GLU A 240 31.63 5.15 -23.95
C GLU A 240 31.19 6.62 -23.96
N ARG A 241 29.88 6.89 -24.14
CA ARG A 241 29.38 8.27 -24.07
C ARG A 241 29.56 8.87 -22.69
N LEU A 242 29.26 8.12 -21.62
CA LEU A 242 29.48 8.56 -20.24
C LEU A 242 30.97 8.79 -19.95
N ARG A 243 31.85 7.92 -20.44
CA ARG A 243 33.30 8.10 -20.33
C ARG A 243 33.77 9.38 -21.02
N VAL A 244 33.32 9.64 -22.25
CA VAL A 244 33.79 10.81 -23.02
C VAL A 244 33.20 12.12 -22.51
N GLU A 245 31.91 12.17 -22.21
CA GLU A 245 31.22 13.42 -21.84
C GLU A 245 31.27 13.74 -20.35
N LYS A 246 31.24 12.71 -19.49
CA LYS A 246 31.21 12.87 -18.03
C LYS A 246 32.51 12.46 -17.36
N LYS A 247 33.45 11.85 -18.10
CA LYS A 247 34.69 11.28 -17.56
C LYS A 247 34.45 10.25 -16.47
N TRP A 248 33.37 9.50 -16.58
CA TRP A 248 33.00 8.46 -15.63
C TRP A 248 33.60 7.13 -16.06
N ASP A 249 34.35 6.47 -15.18
CA ASP A 249 34.75 5.08 -15.40
C ASP A 249 33.71 4.13 -14.81
N VAL A 250 32.76 3.72 -15.65
CA VAL A 250 31.54 3.01 -15.24
C VAL A 250 31.83 1.60 -14.75
N SER A 251 31.75 1.35 -13.45
CA SER A 251 31.94 0.03 -12.85
C SER A 251 30.69 -0.86 -12.95
N MET A 252 29.50 -0.28 -12.76
CA MET A 252 28.22 -1.00 -12.82
C MET A 252 27.11 -0.20 -13.51
N VAL A 253 26.21 -0.93 -14.18
CA VAL A 253 24.99 -0.39 -14.82
C VAL A 253 23.81 -1.24 -14.37
N SER A 254 22.80 -0.59 -13.81
CA SER A 254 21.57 -1.23 -13.32
C SER A 254 20.32 -0.57 -13.91
N TYR A 255 19.25 -1.35 -14.02
CA TYR A 255 17.92 -0.90 -14.40
C TYR A 255 16.91 -1.41 -13.35
N GLY A 256 16.25 -0.47 -12.67
CA GLY A 256 15.46 -0.79 -11.48
C GLY A 256 16.32 -1.49 -10.43
N VAL A 257 15.88 -2.67 -9.98
CA VAL A 257 16.62 -3.52 -9.03
C VAL A 257 17.61 -4.49 -9.70
N GLY A 258 17.62 -4.56 -11.03
CA GLY A 258 18.38 -5.56 -11.76
C GLY A 258 19.69 -5.03 -12.32
N LEU A 259 20.74 -5.83 -12.19
CA LEU A 259 22.08 -5.51 -12.66
C LEU A 259 22.23 -5.90 -14.15
N LEU A 260 22.52 -4.92 -15.01
CA LEU A 260 22.75 -5.13 -16.44
C LEU A 260 24.22 -5.40 -16.76
N LEU A 261 25.13 -4.75 -16.02
CA LEU A 261 26.57 -4.90 -16.17
C LEU A 261 27.29 -4.68 -14.85
N ALA A 262 28.30 -5.52 -14.59
CA ALA A 262 29.36 -5.23 -13.63
C ALA A 262 30.72 -5.52 -14.29
N GLN A 263 31.67 -4.59 -14.19
CA GLN A 263 32.99 -4.73 -14.81
C GLN A 263 33.82 -5.89 -14.23
N PHE A 264 33.53 -6.35 -13.00
CA PHE A 264 34.22 -7.48 -12.36
C PHE A 264 33.71 -8.87 -12.80
N TRP A 265 32.76 -8.94 -13.73
CA TRP A 265 32.38 -10.21 -14.37
C TRP A 265 33.46 -10.72 -15.34
N PRO A 266 33.43 -12.02 -15.72
CA PRO A 266 34.33 -12.55 -16.74
C PRO A 266 34.30 -11.71 -18.02
N LYS A 267 35.48 -11.47 -18.60
CA LYS A 267 35.65 -10.53 -19.72
C LYS A 267 34.75 -10.88 -20.91
N GLU A 268 34.58 -12.17 -21.21
CA GLU A 268 33.71 -12.64 -22.28
C GLU A 268 32.25 -12.20 -22.06
N LYS A 269 31.76 -12.29 -20.82
CA LYS A 269 30.39 -11.90 -20.45
C LYS A 269 30.20 -10.38 -20.53
N VAL A 270 31.20 -9.61 -20.10
CA VAL A 270 31.19 -8.14 -20.20
C VAL A 270 31.16 -7.69 -21.66
N ASP A 271 32.03 -8.26 -22.49
CA ASP A 271 32.14 -7.91 -23.91
C ASP A 271 30.90 -8.33 -24.70
N GLU A 272 30.25 -9.44 -24.34
CA GLU A 272 28.96 -9.85 -24.91
C GLU A 272 27.85 -8.87 -24.53
N ARG A 273 27.72 -8.51 -23.24
CA ARG A 273 26.68 -7.57 -22.77
C ARG A 273 26.84 -6.19 -23.39
N LYS A 274 28.07 -5.68 -23.55
CA LYS A 274 28.34 -4.38 -24.19
C LYS A 274 27.87 -4.30 -25.65
N LYS A 275 27.79 -5.42 -26.37
CA LYS A 275 27.30 -5.47 -27.77
C LYS A 275 25.78 -5.46 -27.88
N GLN A 276 25.06 -5.76 -26.80
CA GLN A 276 23.60 -5.83 -26.81
C GLN A 276 22.99 -4.43 -26.68
N ARG A 277 21.81 -4.24 -27.29
CA ARG A 277 21.01 -3.02 -27.13
C ARG A 277 20.51 -2.89 -25.70
N ILE A 278 20.48 -1.67 -25.19
CA ILE A 278 19.98 -1.41 -23.83
C ILE A 278 18.53 -1.88 -23.64
N THR A 279 17.70 -1.78 -24.68
CA THR A 279 16.31 -2.25 -24.64
C THR A 279 16.23 -3.77 -24.52
N SER A 280 17.01 -4.51 -25.31
CA SER A 280 17.03 -5.98 -25.26
C SER A 280 17.54 -6.49 -23.92
N LEU A 281 18.50 -5.79 -23.31
CA LEU A 281 19.00 -6.10 -21.97
C LEU A 281 17.91 -5.91 -20.91
N VAL A 282 17.16 -4.82 -20.98
CA VAL A 282 16.04 -4.53 -20.07
C VAL A 282 14.91 -5.55 -20.25
N GLU A 283 14.52 -5.86 -21.48
CA GLU A 283 13.46 -6.85 -21.75
C GLU A 283 13.82 -8.25 -21.24
N ALA A 284 15.09 -8.65 -21.38
CA ALA A 284 15.58 -9.91 -20.86
C ALA A 284 15.59 -9.94 -19.33
N LEU A 285 15.90 -8.81 -18.69
CA LEU A 285 15.90 -8.67 -17.23
C LEU A 285 14.48 -8.72 -16.66
N GLU A 286 13.53 -8.02 -17.28
CA GLU A 286 12.12 -7.98 -16.84
C GLU A 286 11.31 -9.21 -17.28
N GLN A 287 11.85 -10.04 -18.17
CA GLN A 287 11.13 -11.14 -18.83
C GLN A 287 9.85 -10.67 -19.53
N LYS A 288 9.86 -9.42 -20.01
CA LYS A 288 8.71 -8.75 -20.61
C LYS A 288 9.19 -7.81 -21.70
N LYS A 289 8.41 -7.67 -22.77
CA LYS A 289 8.67 -6.66 -23.81
C LYS A 289 8.37 -5.26 -23.31
N LEU A 290 9.21 -4.30 -23.70
CA LEU A 290 8.95 -2.90 -23.45
C LEU A 290 7.69 -2.46 -24.20
N ALA A 291 6.99 -1.46 -23.65
CA ALA A 291 5.78 -0.94 -24.25
C ALA A 291 6.08 -0.26 -25.59
N LYS A 292 5.13 -0.31 -26.52
CA LYS A 292 5.19 0.49 -27.74
C LYS A 292 5.16 1.98 -27.38
N GLY A 293 5.99 2.77 -28.04
CA GLY A 293 6.14 4.19 -27.75
C GLY A 293 7.16 4.52 -26.67
N THR A 294 7.79 3.54 -26.00
CA THR A 294 8.90 3.83 -25.07
C THR A 294 10.04 4.51 -25.82
N ASP A 295 10.45 5.68 -25.35
CA ASP A 295 11.48 6.54 -25.94
C ASP A 295 12.57 6.96 -24.94
N VAL A 296 12.44 6.55 -23.68
CA VAL A 296 13.40 6.83 -22.63
C VAL A 296 13.58 5.63 -21.69
N LEU A 297 14.82 5.37 -21.28
CA LEU A 297 15.16 4.43 -20.23
C LEU A 297 16.03 5.11 -19.18
N CYS A 298 15.76 4.86 -17.90
CA CYS A 298 16.53 5.38 -16.77
C CYS A 298 17.44 4.29 -16.20
N PHE A 299 18.73 4.60 -16.08
CA PHE A 299 19.74 3.69 -15.53
C PHE A 299 20.37 4.28 -14.27
N VAL A 300 20.67 3.39 -13.32
CA VAL A 300 21.51 3.69 -12.16
C VAL A 300 22.93 3.25 -12.49
N ILE A 301 23.87 4.18 -12.37
CA ILE A 301 25.27 3.98 -12.73
C ILE A 301 26.11 4.08 -11.47
N THR A 302 27.07 3.17 -11.33
CA THR A 302 28.19 3.31 -10.40
C THR A 302 29.43 3.52 -11.24
N ALA A 303 30.19 4.55 -10.96
CA ALA A 303 31.40 4.89 -11.71
C ALA A 303 32.38 5.64 -10.82
N ASP A 304 33.68 5.45 -11.06
CA ASP A 304 34.69 6.30 -10.42
C ASP A 304 34.65 7.68 -11.09
N VAL A 305 34.48 8.74 -10.29
CA VAL A 305 34.37 10.13 -10.77
C VAL A 305 35.61 10.94 -10.40
N GLU A 306 36.22 11.62 -11.38
CA GLU A 306 37.37 12.52 -11.12
C GLU A 306 37.00 13.60 -10.07
N GLY A 307 37.65 13.56 -8.89
CA GLY A 307 37.47 14.54 -7.81
C GLY A 307 36.50 14.13 -6.70
N ALA A 308 36.00 12.89 -6.70
CA ALA A 308 35.21 12.34 -5.60
C ALA A 308 36.08 12.02 -4.36
N ASP A 309 35.44 12.00 -3.19
CA ASP A 309 36.09 11.70 -1.92
C ASP A 309 36.53 10.22 -1.88
N PRO A 310 37.82 9.91 -1.73
CA PRO A 310 38.31 8.53 -1.71
C PRO A 310 37.77 7.69 -0.52
N ASP A 311 37.18 8.32 0.49
CA ASP A 311 36.54 7.64 1.64
C ASP A 311 35.02 7.42 1.45
N ALA A 312 34.44 7.76 0.30
CA ALA A 312 33.04 7.47 -0.02
C ALA A 312 32.88 6.03 -0.54
N ASP A 313 32.09 5.22 0.18
CA ASP A 313 31.93 3.77 -0.09
C ASP A 313 31.32 3.44 -1.47
N MET A 314 30.68 4.40 -2.15
CA MET A 314 30.30 4.35 -3.56
C MET A 314 30.12 5.77 -4.12
N ASP A 315 30.68 6.04 -5.28
CA ASP A 315 30.41 7.26 -6.03
C ASP A 315 28.98 7.23 -6.59
N SER A 316 28.06 7.90 -5.89
CA SER A 316 26.66 7.96 -6.29
C SER A 316 26.50 8.85 -7.54
N CYS A 317 26.52 8.26 -8.73
CA CYS A 317 26.17 9.01 -9.94
C CYS A 317 24.65 9.33 -9.94
N PRO A 318 24.23 10.49 -10.44
CA PRO A 318 22.82 10.79 -10.62
C PRO A 318 22.23 9.85 -11.69
N PRO A 319 20.90 9.65 -11.68
CA PRO A 319 20.24 8.79 -12.65
C PRO A 319 20.50 9.25 -14.08
N VAL A 320 20.75 8.29 -14.97
CA VAL A 320 21.03 8.53 -16.40
C VAL A 320 19.80 8.19 -17.23
N PHE A 321 19.19 9.22 -17.79
CA PHE A 321 18.06 9.14 -18.72
C PHE A 321 18.58 9.06 -20.15
N VAL A 322 18.36 7.92 -20.78
CA VAL A 322 18.78 7.65 -22.16
C VAL A 322 17.56 7.75 -23.06
N ASN A 323 17.51 8.83 -23.82
CA ASN A 323 16.44 9.15 -24.77
C ASN A 323 16.83 8.63 -26.16
N PHE A 324 15.87 8.01 -26.87
CA PHE A 324 16.02 7.46 -28.20
C PHE A 324 14.67 7.51 -28.95
N PRO A 325 14.61 7.31 -30.28
CA PRO A 325 13.33 7.33 -30.99
C PRO A 325 12.35 6.26 -30.44
N PRO A 326 11.05 6.57 -30.36
CA PRO A 326 10.05 5.67 -29.77
C PRO A 326 10.06 4.26 -30.40
N LEU A 327 9.95 3.23 -29.55
CA LEU A 327 9.85 1.84 -30.00
C LEU A 327 8.54 1.59 -30.77
N VAL A 328 8.63 0.82 -31.86
CA VAL A 328 7.52 0.53 -32.81
C VAL A 328 6.75 -0.74 -32.45
#